data_AF-A0A7C5C360-F1
#
_entry.id   AF-A0A7C5C360-F1
#
_cell.length_a   1.000
_cell.length_b   1.000
_cell.length_c   1.000
_cell.angle_alpha   90.00
_cell.angle_beta   90.00
_cell.angle_gamma   90.00
#
_symmetry.space_group_name_H-M   'P 1'
#
loop_
_entity.id
_entity.type
_entity.pdbx_description
1 polymer ?
#
loop_
_entity_poly.entity_id
_entity_poly.type
_entity_poly.pdbx_seq_one_letter_code
_entity_poly.pdbx_strand_id
1 'polypeptide(L)'
;MITNHGEGKTVPSIQSIISRILLRNLLSGLVMTGILLWASYSIIEHDLGLYQNQASFLSLMTKNYLDSTVEVLWEHGAEPNSPQDLDRVLEAHGSLEQLYEISPDGVLEKISPRDPSFPLGMDMSNQPFYRAKPQGSYVSDVFISPHTGNPTVYLSLPLRDGKGLLVGALNLRKLQNDVSPIPLEKGLVFSIVDRRGLPLAQSDFELVRQQVSVIENPGAVGKNWHIRRFQGTNYVELIEPIPGTPWYTLVEIPLSVISSNFILPLIGLLLALTLISLLILRERRSLKKTLVEPLRELGHLARRYAEGNYDQNLPLKLPFLELNQLKTSFDRLRDGIIHRERVLREQGDLNRALFEDSPISLWLEDFSAVKSKIRDLKQRGVQDFETYFTEHPEVVRECRGLVTIVDVNRASSELSGYSREELLEKRLDSI
;
A
#
# COMPACT_ATOMS: atom_id res chain seq x y z
N MET A 1 -10.06 22.89 57.62
CA MET A 1 -9.99 23.27 56.19
C MET A 1 -9.05 22.30 55.50
N ILE A 2 -9.58 21.30 54.80
CA ILE A 2 -8.81 20.45 53.89
C ILE A 2 -9.63 20.39 52.60
N THR A 3 -9.26 21.23 51.65
CA THR A 3 -9.86 21.30 50.31
C THR A 3 -9.26 20.21 49.44
N ASN A 4 -10.06 19.18 49.18
CA ASN A 4 -9.75 18.10 48.26
C ASN A 4 -9.96 18.61 46.81
N HIS A 5 -8.87 18.96 46.12
CA HIS A 5 -8.89 19.23 44.67
C HIS A 5 -8.87 17.90 43.91
N GLY A 6 -10.06 17.35 43.68
CA GLY A 6 -10.25 16.29 42.69
C GLY A 6 -10.26 16.91 41.29
N GLU A 7 -9.15 16.80 40.56
CA GLU A 7 -9.08 17.13 39.14
C GLU A 7 -10.18 16.39 38.36
N GLY A 8 -11.16 17.15 37.86
CA GLY A 8 -12.21 16.64 36.99
C GLY A 8 -11.63 16.25 35.64
N LYS A 9 -11.36 14.96 35.43
CA LYS A 9 -11.11 14.40 34.09
C LYS A 9 -12.32 14.71 33.22
N THR A 10 -12.13 15.60 32.24
CA THR A 10 -13.17 15.98 31.27
C THR A 10 -13.55 14.75 30.44
N VAL A 11 -14.84 14.43 30.42
CA VAL A 11 -15.37 13.29 29.65
C VAL A 11 -15.23 13.63 28.16
N PRO A 12 -14.56 12.80 27.34
CA PRO A 12 -14.29 13.14 25.95
C PRO A 12 -15.55 13.05 25.05
N SER A 13 -15.54 13.81 23.96
CA SER A 13 -16.61 13.75 22.94
C SER A 13 -16.37 12.61 21.94
N ILE A 14 -17.44 12.05 21.39
CA ILE A 14 -17.35 10.94 20.41
C ILE A 14 -16.58 11.40 19.15
N GLN A 15 -16.87 12.60 18.64
CA GLN A 15 -16.19 13.16 17.45
C GLN A 15 -14.68 13.34 17.67
N SER A 16 -14.28 13.77 18.88
CA SER A 16 -12.86 13.97 19.21
C SER A 16 -12.05 12.67 19.25
N ILE A 17 -12.70 11.56 19.58
CA ILE A 17 -12.07 10.24 19.66
C ILE A 17 -12.03 9.55 18.31
N ILE A 18 -13.10 9.61 17.52
CA ILE A 18 -13.13 9.04 16.16
C ILE A 18 -12.04 9.67 15.29
N SER A 19 -11.92 11.01 15.32
CA SER A 19 -10.88 11.73 14.59
C SER A 19 -9.46 11.38 15.08
N ARG A 20 -9.22 11.33 16.40
CA ARG A 20 -7.91 10.95 16.94
C ARG A 20 -7.51 9.52 16.63
N ILE A 21 -8.43 8.56 16.68
CA ILE A 21 -8.13 7.14 16.41
C ILE A 21 -7.86 6.91 14.93
N LEU A 22 -8.74 7.41 14.06
CA LEU A 22 -8.60 7.26 12.61
C LEU A 22 -7.35 7.99 12.11
N LEU A 23 -7.12 9.22 12.54
CA LEU A 23 -5.99 10.00 12.04
C LEU A 23 -4.66 9.46 12.59
N ARG A 24 -4.55 9.16 13.89
CA ARG A 24 -3.27 8.75 14.47
C ARG A 24 -2.80 7.39 13.95
N ASN A 25 -3.67 6.39 13.95
CA ASN A 25 -3.26 5.02 13.66
C ASN A 25 -3.10 4.76 12.14
N LEU A 26 -3.88 5.46 11.31
CA LEU A 26 -3.82 5.32 9.86
C LEU A 26 -2.67 6.14 9.28
N LEU A 27 -2.44 7.35 9.81
CA LEU A 27 -1.30 8.19 9.41
C LEU A 27 0.03 7.59 9.88
N SER A 28 0.12 7.06 11.11
CA SER A 28 1.36 6.43 11.59
C SER A 28 1.74 5.19 10.78
N GLY A 29 0.74 4.38 10.40
CA GLY A 29 0.94 3.25 9.50
C GLY A 29 1.48 3.68 8.13
N LEU A 30 0.83 4.66 7.51
CA LEU A 30 1.26 5.22 6.22
C LEU A 30 2.66 5.81 6.27
N VAL A 31 2.98 6.59 7.30
CA VAL A 31 4.31 7.18 7.50
C VAL A 31 5.36 6.08 7.65
N MET A 32 5.10 5.05 8.45
CA MET A 32 6.06 3.98 8.66
C MET A 32 6.28 3.15 7.39
N THR A 33 5.22 2.84 6.64
CA THR A 33 5.35 2.20 5.32
C THR A 33 6.09 3.08 4.33
N GLY A 34 5.86 4.40 4.37
CA GLY A 34 6.57 5.36 3.52
C GLY A 34 8.06 5.42 3.83
N ILE A 35 8.44 5.43 5.11
CA ILE A 35 9.84 5.38 5.55
C ILE A 35 10.50 4.08 5.09
N LEU A 36 9.83 2.93 5.23
CA LEU A 36 10.36 1.64 4.78
C LEU A 36 10.57 1.60 3.26
N LEU A 37 9.61 2.09 2.49
CA LEU A 37 9.72 2.18 1.03
C LEU A 37 10.84 3.14 0.61
N TRP A 38 10.93 4.30 1.25
CA TRP A 38 11.99 5.27 0.99
C TRP A 38 13.38 4.73 1.33
N ALA A 39 13.53 4.08 2.48
CA ALA A 39 14.78 3.43 2.86
C ALA A 39 15.16 2.30 1.88
N SER A 40 14.19 1.47 1.48
CA SER A 40 14.41 0.42 0.47
C SER A 40 14.86 1.01 -0.87
N TYR A 41 14.17 2.06 -1.34
CA TYR A 41 14.52 2.75 -2.58
C TYR A 41 15.94 3.34 -2.48
N SER A 42 16.27 4.01 -1.37
CA SER A 42 17.58 4.63 -1.17
C SER A 42 18.72 3.61 -1.14
N ILE A 43 18.52 2.41 -0.57
CA ILE A 43 19.53 1.34 -0.59
C ILE A 43 19.76 0.87 -2.02
N ILE A 44 18.68 0.61 -2.77
CA ILE A 44 18.77 0.15 -4.17
C ILE A 44 19.47 1.19 -5.04
N GLU A 45 19.08 2.46 -4.91
CA GLU A 45 19.67 3.56 -5.66
C GLU A 45 21.17 3.72 -5.34
N HIS A 46 21.55 3.55 -4.06
CA HIS A 46 22.94 3.58 -3.64
C HIS A 46 23.76 2.42 -4.26
N ASP A 47 23.29 1.18 -4.14
CA ASP A 47 23.98 0.00 -4.66
C ASP A 47 24.12 0.06 -6.19
N LEU A 48 23.08 0.48 -6.89
CA LEU A 48 23.12 0.68 -8.35
C LEU A 48 24.15 1.76 -8.73
N GLY A 49 24.23 2.85 -7.96
CA GLY A 49 25.27 3.86 -8.13
C GLY A 49 26.68 3.32 -7.94
N LEU A 50 26.89 2.42 -6.97
CA LEU A 50 28.18 1.76 -6.76
C LEU A 50 28.56 0.88 -7.96
N TYR A 51 27.64 0.07 -8.49
CA TYR A 51 27.92 -0.78 -9.65
C TYR A 51 28.19 0.03 -10.92
N GLN A 52 27.45 1.13 -11.12
CA GLN A 52 27.70 2.07 -12.22
C GLN A 52 29.09 2.72 -12.14
N ASN A 53 29.53 3.07 -10.93
CA ASN A 53 30.88 3.61 -10.70
C ASN A 53 31.96 2.55 -10.96
N GLN A 54 31.71 1.28 -10.61
CA GLN A 54 32.63 0.18 -10.92
C GLN A 54 32.73 -0.07 -12.43
N ALA A 55 31.62 -0.05 -13.18
CA ALA A 55 31.64 -0.16 -14.63
C ALA A 55 32.41 0.99 -15.29
N SER A 56 32.16 2.21 -14.85
CA SER A 56 32.90 3.41 -15.29
C SER A 56 34.40 3.31 -14.99
N PHE A 57 34.75 2.84 -13.78
CA PHE A 57 36.13 2.66 -13.37
C PHE A 57 36.84 1.61 -14.23
N LEU A 58 36.18 0.48 -14.50
CA LEU A 58 36.72 -0.59 -15.33
C LEU A 58 36.92 -0.13 -16.79
N SER A 59 35.98 0.66 -17.33
CA SER A 59 36.13 1.33 -18.62
C SER A 59 37.36 2.25 -18.65
N LEU A 60 37.54 3.09 -17.63
CA LEU A 60 38.69 3.99 -17.53
C LEU A 60 40.01 3.24 -17.35
N MET A 61 40.06 2.19 -16.54
CA MET A 61 41.25 1.34 -16.37
C MET A 61 41.65 0.68 -17.69
N THR A 62 40.67 0.19 -18.45
CA THR A 62 40.90 -0.37 -19.79
C THR A 62 41.46 0.68 -20.74
N LYS A 63 40.88 1.89 -20.74
CA LYS A 63 41.38 3.01 -21.53
C LYS A 63 42.82 3.37 -21.18
N ASN A 64 43.12 3.52 -19.88
CA ASN A 64 44.46 3.84 -19.41
C ASN A 64 45.47 2.77 -19.80
N TYR A 65 45.09 1.48 -19.70
CA TYR A 65 45.95 0.38 -20.14
C TYR A 65 46.29 0.46 -21.64
N LEU A 66 45.29 0.75 -22.47
CA LEU A 66 45.49 0.93 -23.91
C LEU A 66 46.33 2.16 -24.22
N ASP A 67 46.06 3.28 -23.55
CA ASP A 67 46.83 4.53 -23.74
C ASP A 67 48.29 4.35 -23.37
N SER A 68 48.57 3.73 -22.22
CA SER A 68 49.94 3.41 -21.83
C SER A 68 50.61 2.46 -22.83
N THR A 69 49.87 1.50 -23.40
CA THR A 69 50.41 0.63 -24.44
C THR A 69 50.71 1.39 -25.74
N VAL A 70 49.81 2.31 -26.14
CA VAL A 70 50.02 3.20 -27.31
C VAL A 70 51.21 4.11 -27.09
N GLU A 71 51.34 4.71 -25.90
CA GLU A 71 52.45 5.61 -25.55
C GLU A 71 53.79 4.87 -25.60
N VAL A 72 53.85 3.64 -25.07
CA VAL A 72 55.06 2.81 -25.15
C VAL A 72 55.43 2.49 -26.59
N LEU A 73 54.45 2.07 -27.40
CA LEU A 73 54.65 1.85 -28.83
C LEU A 73 55.15 3.10 -29.55
N TRP A 74 54.61 4.27 -29.21
CA TRP A 74 54.96 5.54 -29.82
C TRP A 74 56.36 6.05 -29.43
N GLU A 75 56.71 5.96 -28.15
CA GLU A 75 57.99 6.44 -27.64
C GLU A 75 59.16 5.53 -28.02
N HIS A 76 58.95 4.21 -27.98
CA HIS A 76 60.04 3.25 -28.10
C HIS A 76 60.01 2.44 -29.40
N GLY A 77 58.87 2.39 -30.10
CA GLY A 77 58.70 1.58 -31.31
C GLY A 77 58.47 2.37 -32.60
N ALA A 78 58.31 3.69 -32.56
CA ALA A 78 57.89 4.46 -33.75
C ALA A 78 59.00 4.70 -34.79
N GLU A 79 60.26 4.39 -34.47
CA GLU A 79 61.40 4.33 -35.40
C GLU A 79 62.37 3.21 -34.98
N PRO A 80 62.04 1.92 -35.20
CA PRO A 80 62.92 0.83 -34.83
C PRO A 80 64.15 0.84 -35.75
N ASN A 81 65.34 1.16 -35.23
CA ASN A 81 66.56 1.11 -36.03
C ASN A 81 67.04 -0.34 -36.22
N SER A 82 66.68 -1.23 -35.30
CA SER A 82 67.03 -2.64 -35.32
C SER A 82 65.89 -3.53 -34.77
N PRO A 83 65.83 -4.83 -35.14
CA PRO A 83 64.92 -5.78 -34.51
C PRO A 83 65.08 -5.87 -32.97
N GLN A 84 66.28 -5.57 -32.45
CA GLN A 84 66.57 -5.55 -31.02
C GLN A 84 65.86 -4.41 -30.28
N ASP A 85 65.49 -3.34 -30.99
CA ASP A 85 64.71 -2.26 -30.41
C ASP A 85 63.25 -2.70 -30.17
N LEU A 86 62.70 -3.53 -31.06
CA LEU A 86 61.38 -4.14 -30.85
C LEU A 86 61.40 -5.14 -29.69
N ASP A 87 62.47 -5.95 -29.56
CA ASP A 87 62.64 -6.86 -28.42
C ASP A 87 62.61 -6.08 -27.09
N ARG A 88 63.30 -4.93 -27.01
CA ARG A 88 63.29 -4.06 -25.82
C ARG A 88 61.90 -3.52 -25.49
N VAL A 89 61.10 -3.18 -26.50
CA VAL A 89 59.71 -2.70 -26.30
C VAL A 89 58.85 -3.80 -25.67
N LEU A 90 58.97 -5.04 -26.19
CA LEU A 90 58.26 -6.19 -25.65
C LEU A 90 58.72 -6.54 -24.22
N GLU A 91 60.03 -6.47 -23.97
CA GLU A 91 60.60 -6.74 -22.63
C GLU A 91 60.22 -5.65 -21.63
N ALA A 92 60.16 -4.38 -22.05
CA ALA A 92 59.80 -3.27 -21.20
C ALA A 92 58.32 -3.33 -20.77
N HIS A 93 57.42 -3.77 -21.66
CA HIS A 93 56.00 -3.85 -21.39
C HIS A 93 55.41 -5.17 -21.89
N GLY A 94 55.13 -6.09 -20.95
CA GLY A 94 54.48 -7.37 -21.24
C GLY A 94 53.00 -7.29 -21.68
N SER A 95 52.50 -6.10 -22.06
CA SER A 95 51.15 -5.92 -22.62
C SER A 95 51.05 -6.42 -24.06
N LEU A 96 52.17 -6.54 -24.76
CA LEU A 96 52.23 -7.01 -26.15
C LEU A 96 52.89 -8.39 -26.22
N GLU A 97 52.38 -9.24 -27.11
CA GLU A 97 52.97 -10.56 -27.40
C GLU A 97 53.87 -10.54 -28.64
N GLN A 98 53.62 -9.64 -29.58
CA GLN A 98 54.39 -9.47 -30.81
C GLN A 98 54.35 -8.03 -31.32
N LEU A 99 55.38 -7.63 -32.06
CA LEU A 99 55.50 -6.36 -32.77
C LEU A 99 55.85 -6.59 -34.24
N TYR A 100 55.26 -5.78 -35.11
CA TYR A 100 55.47 -5.78 -36.55
C TYR A 100 55.75 -4.35 -37.03
N GLU A 101 56.70 -4.21 -37.93
CA GLU A 101 56.90 -3.00 -38.73
C GLU A 101 56.49 -3.30 -40.15
N ILE A 102 55.51 -2.55 -40.64
CA ILE A 102 54.91 -2.72 -41.95
C ILE A 102 55.28 -1.52 -42.81
N SER A 103 55.82 -1.80 -43.99
CA SER A 103 56.21 -0.82 -44.97
C SER A 103 55.01 -0.04 -45.54
N PRO A 104 55.26 1.06 -46.28
CA PRO A 104 54.21 1.84 -46.93
C PRO A 104 53.43 1.06 -47.98
N ASP A 105 54.06 0.08 -48.62
CA ASP A 105 53.49 -0.84 -49.60
C ASP A 105 52.83 -2.09 -48.97
N GLY A 106 52.80 -2.17 -47.62
CA GLY A 106 52.09 -3.22 -46.89
C GLY A 106 52.89 -4.49 -46.70
N VAL A 107 54.22 -4.41 -46.72
CA VAL A 107 55.13 -5.55 -46.58
C VAL A 107 55.70 -5.61 -45.16
N LEU A 108 55.84 -6.81 -44.61
CA LEU A 108 56.47 -7.01 -43.29
C LEU A 108 57.99 -6.78 -43.35
N GLU A 109 58.48 -5.71 -42.72
CA GLU A 109 59.91 -5.36 -42.71
C GLU A 109 60.64 -5.85 -41.46
N LYS A 110 60.00 -5.75 -40.28
CA LYS A 110 60.55 -6.21 -39.00
C LYS A 110 59.47 -6.91 -38.19
N ILE A 111 59.86 -7.94 -37.43
CA ILE A 111 59.00 -8.67 -36.51
C ILE A 111 59.78 -9.06 -35.25
N SER A 112 59.14 -8.98 -34.09
CA SER A 112 59.64 -9.46 -32.82
C SER A 112 58.50 -10.08 -31.98
N PRO A 113 58.72 -11.22 -31.29
CA PRO A 113 59.81 -12.17 -31.54
C PRO A 113 59.74 -12.72 -32.98
N ARG A 114 60.86 -13.25 -33.47
CA ARG A 114 60.90 -13.86 -34.81
C ARG A 114 59.97 -15.08 -34.87
N ASP A 115 59.05 -15.08 -35.83
CA ASP A 115 58.15 -16.20 -36.11
C ASP A 115 58.38 -16.71 -37.54
N PRO A 116 58.80 -17.98 -37.73
CA PRO A 116 58.95 -18.58 -39.05
C PRO A 116 57.68 -18.57 -39.91
N SER A 117 56.50 -18.49 -39.29
CA SER A 117 55.21 -18.39 -39.96
C SER A 117 54.98 -17.04 -40.64
N PHE A 118 55.77 -16.01 -40.25
CA PHE A 118 55.73 -14.64 -40.75
C PHE A 118 57.11 -14.22 -41.27
N PRO A 119 57.55 -14.75 -42.43
CA PRO A 119 58.81 -14.35 -43.04
C PRO A 119 58.83 -12.85 -43.41
N LEU A 120 59.97 -12.20 -43.23
CA LEU A 120 60.19 -10.84 -43.72
C LEU A 120 59.96 -10.78 -45.23
N GLY A 121 59.33 -9.72 -45.71
CA GLY A 121 58.88 -9.60 -47.10
C GLY A 121 57.48 -10.15 -47.37
N MET A 122 56.79 -10.71 -46.37
CA MET A 122 55.40 -11.15 -46.49
C MET A 122 54.46 -9.97 -46.78
N ASP A 123 53.55 -10.14 -47.74
CA ASP A 123 52.48 -9.18 -48.03
C ASP A 123 51.42 -9.22 -46.91
N MET A 124 51.30 -8.10 -46.20
CA MET A 124 50.37 -7.85 -45.10
C MET A 124 49.26 -6.85 -45.50
N SER A 125 49.17 -6.45 -46.77
CA SER A 125 48.23 -5.42 -47.25
C SER A 125 46.75 -5.81 -47.08
N ASN A 126 46.47 -7.11 -46.99
CA ASN A 126 45.12 -7.64 -46.77
C ASN A 126 44.68 -7.67 -45.31
N GLN A 127 45.58 -7.36 -44.37
CA GLN A 127 45.28 -7.39 -42.95
C GLN A 127 44.40 -6.20 -42.52
N PRO A 128 43.49 -6.38 -41.53
CA PRO A 128 42.58 -5.32 -41.09
C PRO A 128 43.28 -4.03 -40.65
N PHE A 129 44.41 -4.14 -39.94
CA PHE A 129 45.18 -2.99 -39.47
C PHE A 129 45.76 -2.13 -40.60
N TYR A 130 46.10 -2.73 -41.74
CA TYR A 130 46.67 -2.01 -42.88
C TYR A 130 45.56 -1.43 -43.77
N ARG A 131 44.50 -2.21 -44.02
CA ARG A 131 43.33 -1.75 -44.78
C ARG A 131 42.63 -0.55 -44.13
N ALA A 132 42.68 -0.44 -42.80
CA ALA A 132 42.11 0.67 -42.07
C ALA A 132 42.80 2.02 -42.36
N LYS A 133 44.05 2.01 -42.86
CA LYS A 133 44.88 3.21 -43.12
C LYS A 133 44.80 4.24 -41.99
N PRO A 134 45.16 3.84 -40.76
CA PRO A 134 44.89 4.66 -39.59
C PRO A 134 45.76 5.93 -39.57
N GLN A 135 45.13 7.08 -39.27
CA GLN A 135 45.85 8.34 -39.05
C GLN A 135 46.31 8.52 -37.59
N GLY A 136 45.91 7.61 -36.70
CA GLY A 136 46.24 7.58 -35.27
C GLY A 136 46.26 6.14 -34.76
N SER A 137 45.94 5.93 -33.48
CA SER A 137 45.77 4.56 -32.98
C SER A 137 44.56 3.89 -33.61
N TYR A 138 44.74 2.65 -34.05
CA TYR A 138 43.67 1.80 -34.53
C TYR A 138 43.74 0.43 -33.86
N VAL A 139 42.57 -0.11 -33.55
CA VAL A 139 42.42 -1.39 -32.88
C VAL A 139 41.58 -2.31 -33.76
N SER A 140 42.09 -3.50 -34.06
CA SER A 140 41.36 -4.49 -34.84
C SER A 140 40.25 -5.16 -34.02
N ASP A 141 39.37 -5.88 -34.71
CA ASP A 141 38.48 -6.82 -34.03
C ASP A 141 39.29 -8.01 -33.46
N VAL A 142 38.70 -8.75 -32.50
CA VAL A 142 39.34 -9.93 -31.91
C VAL A 142 39.46 -11.08 -32.92
N PHE A 143 40.60 -11.76 -32.89
CA PHE A 143 40.90 -12.95 -33.70
C PHE A 143 41.85 -13.88 -32.93
N ILE A 144 42.06 -15.10 -33.44
CA ILE A 144 43.02 -16.04 -32.85
C ILE A 144 44.40 -15.78 -33.45
N SER A 145 45.36 -15.46 -32.59
CA SER A 145 46.76 -15.29 -32.95
C SER A 145 47.28 -16.58 -33.61
N PRO A 146 47.73 -16.54 -34.87
CA PRO A 146 48.34 -17.70 -35.50
C PRO A 146 49.68 -18.09 -34.87
N HIS A 147 50.32 -17.17 -34.14
CA HIS A 147 51.56 -17.42 -33.39
C HIS A 147 51.28 -18.11 -32.05
N THR A 148 50.42 -17.52 -31.20
CA THR A 148 50.20 -18.04 -29.83
C THR A 148 49.03 -19.00 -29.70
N GLY A 149 48.16 -19.08 -30.71
CA GLY A 149 46.89 -19.83 -30.66
C GLY A 149 45.86 -19.24 -29.69
N ASN A 150 46.14 -18.07 -29.10
CA ASN A 150 45.24 -17.40 -28.16
C ASN A 150 44.51 -16.23 -28.84
N PRO A 151 43.33 -15.83 -28.34
CA PRO A 151 42.69 -14.60 -28.75
C PRO A 151 43.60 -13.38 -28.54
N THR A 152 43.66 -12.52 -29.55
CA THR A 152 44.48 -11.30 -29.55
C THR A 152 43.77 -10.20 -30.35
N VAL A 153 44.29 -8.98 -30.25
CA VAL A 153 43.89 -7.83 -31.08
C VAL A 153 45.14 -7.11 -31.56
N TYR A 154 45.08 -6.57 -32.77
CA TYR A 154 46.14 -5.70 -33.27
C TYR A 154 45.88 -4.25 -32.88
N LEU A 155 46.89 -3.63 -32.29
CA LEU A 155 46.99 -2.19 -32.05
C LEU A 155 48.00 -1.61 -33.03
N SER A 156 47.55 -0.78 -33.96
CA SER A 156 48.41 -0.20 -35.01
C SER A 156 48.51 1.31 -34.91
N LEU A 157 49.70 1.82 -35.19
CA LEU A 157 50.06 3.24 -35.16
C LEU A 157 50.89 3.58 -36.41
N PRO A 158 50.73 4.78 -37.01
CA PRO A 158 51.66 5.23 -38.04
C PRO A 158 53.07 5.44 -37.46
N LEU A 159 54.10 5.12 -38.25
CA LEU A 159 55.48 5.47 -37.91
C LEU A 159 55.68 7.00 -37.95
N ARG A 160 56.74 7.52 -37.31
CA ARG A 160 57.01 8.98 -37.23
C ARG A 160 57.21 9.63 -38.59
N ASP A 161 57.75 8.88 -39.54
CA ASP A 161 57.94 9.33 -40.92
C ASP A 161 56.62 9.38 -41.73
N GLY A 162 55.54 8.85 -41.16
CA GLY A 162 54.20 8.77 -41.74
C GLY A 162 54.05 7.80 -42.90
N LYS A 163 55.07 6.97 -43.19
CA LYS A 163 55.08 6.12 -44.38
C LYS A 163 54.68 4.69 -44.07
N GLY A 164 55.07 4.13 -42.92
CA GLY A 164 54.71 2.76 -42.52
C GLY A 164 53.78 2.68 -41.31
N LEU A 165 53.52 1.46 -40.85
CA LEU A 165 52.75 1.17 -39.64
C LEU A 165 53.59 0.35 -38.66
N LEU A 166 53.55 0.72 -37.40
CA LEU A 166 53.92 -0.14 -36.29
C LEU A 166 52.66 -0.85 -35.78
N VAL A 167 52.71 -2.17 -35.65
CA VAL A 167 51.58 -2.99 -35.20
C VAL A 167 52.01 -3.83 -34.02
N GLY A 168 51.28 -3.77 -32.92
CA GLY A 168 51.46 -4.65 -31.77
C GLY A 168 50.28 -5.61 -31.62
N ALA A 169 50.57 -6.89 -31.35
CA ALA A 169 49.56 -7.85 -30.92
C ALA A 169 49.41 -7.78 -29.40
N LEU A 170 48.20 -7.52 -28.90
CA LEU A 170 47.91 -7.31 -27.49
C LEU A 170 47.73 -8.64 -26.76
N ASN A 171 48.41 -8.81 -25.63
CA ASN A 171 48.22 -9.95 -24.75
C ASN A 171 46.93 -9.78 -23.92
N LEU A 172 45.83 -10.36 -24.41
CA LEU A 172 44.52 -10.25 -23.75
C LEU A 172 44.48 -10.88 -22.34
N ARG A 173 45.31 -11.88 -22.07
CA ARG A 173 45.43 -12.45 -20.72
C ARG A 173 46.08 -11.45 -19.75
N LYS A 174 47.09 -10.72 -20.22
CA LYS A 174 47.72 -9.66 -19.43
C LYS A 174 46.76 -8.49 -19.22
N LEU A 175 46.04 -8.07 -20.27
CA LEU A 175 44.97 -7.06 -20.18
C LEU A 175 43.98 -7.42 -19.07
N GLN A 176 43.44 -8.64 -19.08
CA GLN A 176 42.50 -9.08 -18.05
C GLN A 176 43.10 -8.99 -16.64
N ASN A 177 44.33 -9.49 -16.45
CA ASN A 177 44.96 -9.50 -15.14
C ASN A 177 45.25 -8.09 -14.61
N ASP A 178 45.62 -7.17 -15.49
CA ASP A 178 46.00 -5.80 -15.12
C ASP A 178 44.80 -4.87 -14.92
N VAL A 179 43.72 -5.14 -15.65
CA VAL A 179 42.46 -4.40 -15.57
C VAL A 179 41.52 -4.96 -14.50
N SER A 180 41.78 -6.18 -14.01
CA SER A 180 41.07 -6.83 -12.89
C SER A 180 41.79 -6.80 -11.52
N PRO A 181 42.37 -5.68 -11.01
CA PRO A 181 43.05 -5.67 -9.72
C PRO A 181 42.10 -5.43 -8.52
N ILE A 182 40.83 -5.08 -8.76
CA ILE A 182 39.87 -4.83 -7.68
C ILE A 182 39.09 -6.12 -7.39
N PRO A 183 38.94 -6.53 -6.11
CA PRO A 183 37.96 -7.54 -5.74
C PRO A 183 36.58 -6.95 -6.03
N LEU A 184 36.04 -7.24 -7.21
CA LEU A 184 34.64 -7.03 -7.50
C LEU A 184 33.84 -7.74 -6.41
N GLU A 185 32.75 -7.13 -5.96
CA GLU A 185 31.86 -7.76 -4.99
C GLU A 185 31.51 -9.18 -5.43
N LYS A 186 31.46 -10.10 -4.46
CA LYS A 186 31.25 -11.53 -4.72
C LYS A 186 30.01 -11.73 -5.59
N GLY A 187 30.23 -12.33 -6.76
CA GLY A 187 29.16 -12.70 -7.69
C GLY A 187 28.98 -11.74 -8.87
N LEU A 188 29.65 -10.58 -8.88
CA LEU A 188 29.72 -9.75 -10.07
C LEU A 188 30.55 -10.44 -11.15
N VAL A 189 30.06 -10.39 -12.39
CA VAL A 189 30.78 -10.80 -13.58
C VAL A 189 31.10 -9.55 -14.38
N PHE A 190 32.35 -9.39 -14.80
CA PHE A 190 32.73 -8.33 -15.71
C PHE A 190 33.17 -8.93 -17.05
N SER A 191 32.92 -8.18 -18.11
CA SER A 191 33.43 -8.48 -19.44
C SER A 191 33.87 -7.20 -20.13
N ILE A 192 34.92 -7.27 -20.93
CA ILE A 192 35.29 -6.25 -21.91
C ILE A 192 35.06 -6.90 -23.26
N VAL A 193 34.31 -6.26 -24.15
CA VAL A 193 33.95 -6.85 -25.44
C VAL A 193 34.19 -5.88 -26.59
N ASP A 194 34.37 -6.43 -27.78
CA ASP A 194 34.40 -5.67 -29.03
C ASP A 194 33.00 -5.20 -29.46
N ARG A 195 32.94 -4.42 -30.55
CA ARG A 195 31.68 -3.93 -31.16
C ARG A 195 30.71 -5.04 -31.61
N ARG A 196 31.18 -6.28 -31.72
CA ARG A 196 30.39 -7.46 -32.11
C ARG A 196 29.92 -8.26 -30.89
N GLY A 197 30.29 -7.84 -29.67
CA GLY A 197 29.97 -8.54 -28.43
C GLY A 197 30.93 -9.67 -28.09
N LEU A 198 32.08 -9.79 -28.77
CA LEU A 198 33.06 -10.83 -28.51
C LEU A 198 33.99 -10.43 -27.35
N PRO A 199 34.24 -11.32 -26.38
CA PRO A 199 35.00 -11.02 -25.18
C PRO A 199 36.50 -10.85 -25.48
N LEU A 200 37.06 -9.77 -24.92
CA LEU A 200 38.48 -9.41 -24.89
C LEU A 200 39.10 -9.70 -23.52
N ALA A 201 38.31 -9.53 -22.46
CA ALA A 201 38.64 -9.91 -21.09
C ALA A 201 37.34 -10.26 -20.35
N GLN A 202 37.38 -11.21 -19.42
CA GLN A 202 36.20 -11.61 -18.65
C GLN A 202 36.59 -12.20 -17.29
N SER A 203 35.68 -12.21 -16.32
CA SER A 203 35.92 -12.89 -15.04
C SER A 203 36.39 -14.34 -15.18
N ASP A 204 35.94 -15.05 -16.24
CA ASP A 204 36.47 -16.35 -16.66
C ASP A 204 37.12 -16.23 -18.05
N PHE A 205 38.45 -16.36 -18.11
CA PHE A 205 39.21 -16.23 -19.37
C PHE A 205 38.89 -17.35 -20.37
N GLU A 206 38.35 -18.50 -19.95
CA GLU A 206 38.02 -19.57 -20.89
C GLU A 206 36.91 -19.15 -21.87
N LEU A 207 36.02 -18.25 -21.45
CA LEU A 207 35.00 -17.68 -22.33
C LEU A 207 35.60 -16.74 -23.39
N VAL A 208 36.70 -16.05 -23.06
CA VAL A 208 37.52 -15.28 -24.04
C VAL A 208 38.09 -16.23 -25.10
N ARG A 209 38.61 -17.39 -24.69
CA ARG A 209 39.18 -18.40 -25.60
C ARG A 209 38.15 -19.03 -26.52
N GLN A 210 36.92 -19.22 -26.04
CA GLN A 210 35.83 -19.79 -26.83
C GLN A 210 35.22 -18.80 -27.81
N GLN A 211 35.51 -17.49 -27.70
CA GLN A 211 34.96 -16.43 -28.54
C GLN A 211 33.42 -16.49 -28.65
N VAL A 212 32.76 -16.80 -27.54
CA VAL A 212 31.29 -16.81 -27.48
C VAL A 212 30.82 -15.38 -27.29
N SER A 213 29.92 -14.90 -28.15
CA SER A 213 29.33 -13.57 -27.98
C SER A 213 28.64 -13.47 -26.62
N VAL A 214 29.04 -12.48 -25.84
CA VAL A 214 28.47 -12.18 -24.52
C VAL A 214 27.39 -11.10 -24.63
N ILE A 215 27.19 -10.49 -25.79
CA ILE A 215 26.10 -9.55 -26.03
C ILE A 215 25.16 -10.10 -27.11
N GLU A 216 23.84 -10.10 -26.84
CA GLU A 216 22.81 -10.39 -27.86
C GLU A 216 22.43 -9.16 -28.69
N ASN A 217 22.56 -7.95 -28.14
CA ASN A 217 22.22 -6.70 -28.82
C ASN A 217 23.16 -5.51 -28.47
N PRO A 218 24.29 -5.35 -29.17
CA PRO A 218 25.30 -4.33 -28.87
C PRO A 218 24.85 -2.87 -29.11
N GLY A 219 23.68 -2.66 -29.71
CA GLY A 219 23.09 -1.33 -29.90
C GLY A 219 22.43 -0.74 -28.65
N ALA A 220 22.36 -1.48 -27.54
CA ALA A 220 21.67 -1.07 -26.32
C ALA A 220 22.53 -0.21 -25.37
N VAL A 221 23.46 0.57 -25.94
CA VAL A 221 24.41 1.43 -25.23
C VAL A 221 23.66 2.58 -24.55
N GLY A 222 23.79 2.71 -23.23
CA GLY A 222 23.25 3.81 -22.46
C GLY A 222 22.65 3.37 -21.12
N LYS A 223 22.22 4.35 -20.32
CA LYS A 223 21.72 4.24 -18.92
C LYS A 223 20.51 3.32 -18.68
N ASN A 224 20.09 2.54 -19.66
CA ASN A 224 18.93 1.66 -19.54
C ASN A 224 19.41 0.28 -19.07
N TRP A 225 18.84 -0.19 -17.97
CA TRP A 225 19.16 -1.51 -17.43
C TRP A 225 18.57 -2.60 -18.31
N HIS A 226 19.39 -3.59 -18.66
CA HIS A 226 18.95 -4.75 -19.42
C HIS A 226 18.96 -5.97 -18.53
N ILE A 227 17.87 -6.74 -18.57
CA ILE A 227 17.83 -8.05 -17.91
C ILE A 227 18.21 -9.08 -18.95
N ARG A 228 19.32 -9.78 -18.72
CA ARG A 228 19.84 -10.84 -19.58
C ARG A 228 19.78 -12.16 -18.86
N ARG A 229 19.49 -13.23 -19.58
CA ARG A 229 19.64 -14.60 -19.06
C ARG A 229 20.87 -15.24 -19.68
N PHE A 230 21.85 -15.59 -18.86
CA PHE A 230 23.09 -16.24 -19.29
C PHE A 230 23.37 -17.46 -18.42
N GLN A 231 23.66 -18.60 -19.06
CA GLN A 231 23.92 -19.89 -18.39
C GLN A 231 22.87 -20.29 -17.32
N GLY A 232 21.61 -19.91 -17.53
CA GLY A 232 20.50 -20.22 -16.62
C GLY A 232 20.25 -19.19 -15.51
N THR A 233 21.16 -18.24 -15.31
CA THR A 233 21.06 -17.16 -14.31
C THR A 233 20.59 -15.85 -14.97
N ASN A 234 19.77 -15.07 -14.27
CA ASN A 234 19.36 -13.74 -14.73
C ASN A 234 20.31 -12.70 -14.16
N TYR A 235 20.81 -11.82 -15.01
CA TYR A 235 21.69 -10.72 -14.68
C TYR A 235 21.04 -9.39 -15.06
N VAL A 236 21.34 -8.35 -14.29
CA VAL A 236 21.22 -6.96 -14.72
C VAL A 236 22.54 -6.55 -15.32
N GLU A 237 22.50 -6.10 -16.57
CA GLU A 237 23.68 -5.73 -17.35
C GLU A 237 23.83 -4.21 -17.39
N LEU A 238 25.02 -3.74 -17.05
CA LEU A 238 25.45 -2.34 -17.17
C LEU A 238 26.50 -2.26 -18.28
N ILE A 239 26.23 -1.46 -19.30
CA ILE A 239 27.08 -1.32 -20.48
C ILE A 239 27.69 0.09 -20.49
N GLU A 240 29.02 0.16 -20.38
CA GLU A 240 29.78 1.42 -20.45
C GLU A 240 30.74 1.41 -21.64
N PRO A 241 30.67 2.40 -22.55
CA PRO A 241 31.61 2.49 -23.66
C PRO A 241 33.01 2.84 -23.15
N ILE A 242 34.04 2.30 -23.81
CA ILE A 242 35.44 2.67 -23.55
C ILE A 242 35.82 3.83 -24.50
N PRO A 243 36.10 5.04 -23.98
CA PRO A 243 36.32 6.23 -24.79
C PRO A 243 37.44 6.03 -25.83
N GLY A 244 37.20 6.45 -27.08
CA GLY A 244 38.21 6.38 -28.15
C GLY A 244 38.46 4.96 -28.70
N THR A 245 37.65 3.98 -28.33
CA THR A 245 37.74 2.60 -28.84
C THR A 245 36.36 2.09 -29.27
N PRO A 246 36.28 1.05 -30.12
CA PRO A 246 35.02 0.39 -30.45
C PRO A 246 34.59 -0.64 -29.38
N TRP A 247 35.10 -0.54 -28.15
CA TRP A 247 34.91 -1.54 -27.10
C TRP A 247 33.92 -1.07 -26.02
N TYR A 248 33.33 -2.05 -25.35
CA TYR A 248 32.40 -1.84 -24.26
C TYR A 248 32.83 -2.65 -23.03
N THR A 249 32.63 -2.04 -21.87
CA THR A 249 32.71 -2.69 -20.57
C THR A 249 31.32 -3.12 -20.14
N LEU A 250 31.21 -4.36 -19.71
CA LEU A 250 29.99 -4.94 -19.16
C LEU A 250 30.22 -5.32 -17.72
N VAL A 251 29.29 -4.92 -16.87
CA VAL A 251 29.18 -5.40 -15.50
C VAL A 251 27.83 -6.07 -15.36
N GLU A 252 27.85 -7.37 -15.10
CA GLU A 252 26.68 -8.23 -14.96
C GLU A 252 26.46 -8.54 -13.48
N ILE A 253 25.31 -8.12 -12.96
CA ILE A 253 24.93 -8.28 -11.55
C ILE A 253 23.85 -9.36 -11.47
N PRO A 254 24.08 -10.50 -10.77
CA PRO A 254 23.05 -11.51 -10.63
C PRO A 254 21.81 -10.92 -9.97
N LEU A 255 20.62 -11.18 -10.53
CA LEU A 255 19.37 -10.69 -9.97
C LEU A 255 19.14 -11.19 -8.54
N SER A 256 19.72 -12.34 -8.17
CA SER A 256 19.72 -12.86 -6.81
C SER A 256 20.41 -11.92 -5.81
N VAL A 257 21.52 -11.28 -6.20
CA VAL A 257 22.29 -10.34 -5.37
C VAL A 257 21.48 -9.06 -5.14
N ILE A 258 20.84 -8.53 -6.19
CA ILE A 258 19.96 -7.37 -6.06
C ILE A 258 18.73 -7.74 -5.20
N SER A 259 18.15 -8.92 -5.44
CA SER A 259 16.93 -9.37 -4.75
C SER A 259 17.14 -9.62 -3.25
N SER A 260 18.33 -10.00 -2.80
CA SER A 260 18.58 -10.27 -1.37
C SER A 260 18.40 -9.02 -0.51
N ASN A 261 18.66 -7.83 -1.06
CA ASN A 261 18.51 -6.57 -0.35
C ASN A 261 17.03 -6.19 -0.13
N PHE A 262 16.09 -6.86 -0.80
CA PHE A 262 14.64 -6.65 -0.60
C PHE A 262 14.03 -7.49 0.53
N ILE A 263 14.72 -8.54 1.00
CA ILE A 263 14.13 -9.48 1.97
C ILE A 263 13.84 -8.78 3.31
N LEU A 264 14.82 -8.04 3.84
CA LEU A 264 14.68 -7.31 5.11
C LEU A 264 13.60 -6.21 5.04
N PRO A 265 13.57 -5.31 4.04
CA PRO A 265 12.48 -4.35 3.86
C PRO A 265 11.11 -5.01 3.71
N LEU A 266 11.01 -6.13 2.99
CA LEU A 266 9.76 -6.88 2.82
C LEU A 266 9.25 -7.45 4.16
N ILE A 267 10.15 -8.03 4.96
CA ILE A 267 9.82 -8.49 6.32
C ILE A 267 9.37 -7.30 7.17
N GLY A 268 10.08 -6.18 7.12
CA GLY A 268 9.71 -4.95 7.82
C GLY A 268 8.31 -4.44 7.43
N LEU A 269 7.99 -4.47 6.13
CA LEU A 269 6.68 -4.10 5.61
C LEU A 269 5.57 -5.03 6.11
N LEU A 270 5.81 -6.35 6.09
CA LEU A 270 4.86 -7.33 6.62
C LEU A 270 4.64 -7.15 8.13
N LEU A 271 5.70 -6.90 8.89
CA LEU A 271 5.61 -6.58 10.33
C LEU A 271 4.84 -5.27 10.58
N ALA A 272 5.03 -4.26 9.74
CA ALA A 272 4.29 -3.00 9.81
C ALA A 272 2.80 -3.22 9.56
N LEU A 273 2.46 -3.94 8.49
CA LEU A 273 1.06 -4.24 8.12
C LEU A 273 0.36 -5.09 9.19
N THR A 274 1.06 -6.09 9.74
CA THR A 274 0.52 -6.89 10.86
C THR A 274 0.31 -6.05 12.12
N LEU A 275 1.23 -5.14 12.46
CA LEU A 275 1.07 -4.22 13.58
C LEU A 275 -0.13 -3.28 13.38
N ILE A 276 -0.28 -2.70 12.19
CA ILE A 276 -1.44 -1.86 11.83
C ILE A 276 -2.74 -2.65 11.97
N SER A 277 -2.78 -3.90 11.47
CA SER A 277 -3.93 -4.79 11.60
C SER A 277 -4.28 -5.07 13.08
N LEU A 278 -3.28 -5.34 13.92
CA LEU A 278 -3.47 -5.52 15.37
C LEU A 278 -4.01 -4.26 16.05
N LEU A 279 -3.53 -3.07 15.65
CA LEU A 279 -4.05 -1.80 16.16
C LEU A 279 -5.51 -1.59 15.75
N ILE A 280 -5.87 -1.87 14.49
CA ILE A 280 -7.27 -1.79 14.01
C ILE A 280 -8.16 -2.76 14.80
N LEU A 281 -7.70 -3.99 15.04
CA LEU A 281 -8.43 -4.98 15.84
C LEU A 281 -8.63 -4.52 17.28
N ARG A 282 -7.60 -3.94 17.91
CA ARG A 282 -7.66 -3.37 19.26
C ARG A 282 -8.70 -2.24 19.32
N GLU A 283 -8.66 -1.30 18.38
CA GLU A 283 -9.59 -0.17 18.35
C GLU A 283 -11.03 -0.62 18.06
N ARG A 284 -11.22 -1.60 17.17
CA ARG A 284 -12.55 -2.20 16.93
C ARG A 284 -13.13 -2.82 18.20
N ARG A 285 -12.31 -3.54 18.98
CA ARG A 285 -12.73 -4.10 20.27
C ARG A 285 -13.06 -3.00 21.28
N SER A 286 -12.27 -1.92 21.30
CA SER A 286 -12.49 -0.76 22.16
C SER A 286 -13.82 -0.06 21.84
N LEU A 287 -14.06 0.26 20.57
CA LEU A 287 -15.29 0.90 20.07
C LEU A 287 -16.53 0.06 20.35
N LYS A 288 -16.43 -1.27 20.21
CA LYS A 288 -17.55 -2.17 20.54
C LYS A 288 -17.98 -2.01 22.00
N LYS A 289 -17.04 -2.03 22.94
CA LYS A 289 -17.32 -1.94 24.37
C LYS A 289 -17.72 -0.53 24.83
N THR A 290 -17.13 0.50 24.24
CA THR A 290 -17.32 1.89 24.70
C THR A 290 -18.48 2.61 24.04
N LEU A 291 -18.84 2.23 22.80
CA LEU A 291 -19.85 2.93 22.01
C LEU A 291 -21.03 2.01 21.65
N VAL A 292 -20.75 0.83 21.07
CA VAL A 292 -21.80 -0.03 20.51
C VAL A 292 -22.65 -0.70 21.59
N GLU A 293 -22.01 -1.28 22.61
CA GLU A 293 -22.71 -1.95 23.71
C GLU A 293 -23.62 -0.99 24.51
N PRO A 294 -23.14 0.19 24.96
CA PRO A 294 -24.00 1.14 25.67
C PRO A 294 -25.18 1.68 24.84
N LEU A 295 -24.96 1.93 23.54
CA LEU A 295 -26.04 2.34 22.64
C LEU A 295 -27.09 1.23 22.47
N ARG A 296 -26.65 -0.04 22.41
CA ARG A 296 -27.56 -1.19 22.35
C ARG A 296 -28.37 -1.32 23.62
N GLU A 297 -27.76 -1.14 24.80
CA GLU A 297 -28.46 -1.16 26.08
C GLU A 297 -29.49 -0.02 26.19
N LEU A 298 -29.12 1.20 25.80
CA LEU A 298 -30.05 2.34 25.72
C LEU A 298 -31.24 2.03 24.80
N GLY A 299 -30.99 1.43 23.63
CA GLY A 299 -32.04 1.01 22.71
C GLY A 299 -32.97 -0.06 23.30
N HIS A 300 -32.43 -1.02 24.07
CA HIS A 300 -33.25 -2.01 24.77
C HIS A 300 -34.10 -1.38 25.88
N LEU A 301 -33.57 -0.40 26.62
CA LEU A 301 -34.32 0.31 27.66
C LEU A 301 -35.45 1.17 27.07
N ALA A 302 -35.18 1.84 25.95
CA ALA A 302 -36.22 2.60 25.23
C ALA A 302 -37.44 1.74 24.86
N ARG A 303 -37.20 0.51 24.39
CA ARG A 303 -38.29 -0.44 24.08
C ARG A 303 -39.06 -0.86 25.32
N ARG A 304 -38.37 -1.17 26.42
CA ARG A 304 -39.05 -1.56 27.67
C ARG A 304 -39.89 -0.44 28.27
N TYR A 305 -39.40 0.80 28.21
CA TYR A 305 -40.20 1.96 28.62
C TYR A 305 -41.45 2.12 27.75
N ALA A 306 -41.36 1.87 26.45
CA ALA A 306 -42.54 1.86 25.58
C ALA A 306 -43.52 0.71 25.89
N GLU A 307 -43.03 -0.39 26.46
CA GLU A 307 -43.84 -1.53 26.94
C GLU A 307 -44.40 -1.32 28.38
N GLY A 308 -44.17 -0.16 29.00
CA GLY A 308 -44.69 0.17 30.34
C GLY A 308 -43.87 -0.36 31.51
N ASN A 309 -42.66 -0.89 31.27
CA ASN A 309 -41.79 -1.40 32.32
C ASN A 309 -40.68 -0.39 32.66
N TYR A 310 -40.83 0.31 33.79
CA TYR A 310 -39.96 1.43 34.19
C TYR A 310 -38.97 1.10 35.34
N ASP A 311 -38.87 -0.16 35.76
CA ASP A 311 -38.19 -0.53 37.02
C ASP A 311 -36.65 -0.49 36.97
N GLN A 312 -36.04 -0.29 35.79
CA GLN A 312 -34.59 -0.35 35.62
C GLN A 312 -33.96 1.03 35.38
N ASN A 313 -32.90 1.32 36.14
CA ASN A 313 -31.99 2.43 35.90
C ASN A 313 -30.80 1.98 35.03
N LEU A 314 -30.29 2.86 34.17
CA LEU A 314 -28.97 2.66 33.57
C LEU A 314 -27.88 2.69 34.66
N PRO A 315 -26.99 1.68 34.75
CA PRO A 315 -25.80 1.78 35.61
C PRO A 315 -24.80 2.82 35.08
N LEU A 316 -24.23 3.62 36.01
CA LEU A 316 -22.99 4.43 35.96
C LEU A 316 -22.72 5.37 34.76
N LYS A 317 -21.67 6.19 34.92
CA LYS A 317 -21.21 7.24 33.98
C LYS A 317 -20.82 6.60 32.64
N LEU A 318 -21.46 7.04 31.57
CA LEU A 318 -21.10 6.63 30.23
C LEU A 318 -19.77 7.27 29.82
N PRO A 319 -18.95 6.60 28.99
CA PRO A 319 -17.59 7.04 28.68
C PRO A 319 -17.52 8.33 27.84
N PHE A 320 -18.65 8.74 27.25
CA PHE A 320 -18.73 9.92 26.38
C PHE A 320 -19.74 10.93 26.89
N LEU A 321 -19.47 12.22 26.64
CA LEU A 321 -20.34 13.32 27.05
C LEU A 321 -21.73 13.20 26.43
N GLU A 322 -21.80 12.93 25.13
CA GLU A 322 -23.03 12.81 24.37
C GLU A 322 -23.88 11.63 24.86
N LEU A 323 -23.25 10.51 25.23
CA LEU A 323 -23.95 9.38 25.82
C LEU A 323 -24.52 9.71 27.21
N ASN A 324 -23.77 10.45 28.04
CA ASN A 324 -24.28 10.92 29.34
C ASN A 324 -25.44 11.91 29.18
N GLN A 325 -25.37 12.82 28.19
CA GLN A 325 -26.48 13.71 27.86
C GLN A 325 -27.71 12.92 27.43
N LEU A 326 -27.54 11.92 26.56
CA LEU A 326 -28.62 11.05 26.11
C LEU A 326 -29.25 10.29 27.28
N LYS A 327 -28.44 9.69 28.15
CA LYS A 327 -28.91 9.05 29.39
C LYS A 327 -29.76 10.01 30.23
N THR A 328 -29.26 11.23 30.45
CA THR A 328 -29.97 12.23 31.25
C THR A 328 -31.34 12.58 30.64
N SER A 329 -31.42 12.66 29.31
CA SER A 329 -32.69 12.87 28.61
C SER A 329 -33.64 11.68 28.76
N PHE A 330 -33.14 10.45 28.70
CA PHE A 330 -33.91 9.24 28.95
C PHE A 330 -34.45 9.16 30.38
N ASP A 331 -33.62 9.52 31.37
CA ASP A 331 -34.01 9.56 32.78
C ASP A 331 -35.17 10.55 32.99
N ARG A 332 -35.06 11.77 32.43
CA ARG A 332 -36.13 12.77 32.48
C ARG A 332 -37.42 12.30 31.81
N LEU A 333 -37.31 11.63 30.67
CA LEU A 333 -38.47 11.11 29.94
C LEU A 333 -39.20 10.05 30.75
N ARG A 334 -38.48 9.09 31.34
CA ARG A 334 -39.05 8.09 32.23
C ARG A 334 -39.76 8.75 33.42
N ASP A 335 -39.09 9.66 34.11
CA ASP A 335 -39.64 10.30 35.30
C ASP A 335 -40.93 11.08 34.96
N GLY A 336 -40.97 11.73 33.80
CA GLY A 336 -42.16 12.39 33.28
C GLY A 336 -43.32 11.43 32.99
N ILE A 337 -43.04 10.24 32.42
CA ILE A 337 -44.06 9.23 32.14
C ILE A 337 -44.62 8.65 33.44
N ILE A 338 -43.76 8.22 34.37
CA ILE A 338 -44.18 7.70 35.69
C ILE A 338 -45.04 8.74 36.43
N HIS A 339 -44.64 10.01 36.40
CA HIS A 339 -45.40 11.07 37.04
C HIS A 339 -46.79 11.23 36.40
N ARG A 340 -46.89 11.25 35.06
CA ARG A 340 -48.17 11.37 34.36
C ARG A 340 -49.09 10.19 34.64
N GLU A 341 -48.59 8.96 34.64
CA GLU A 341 -49.37 7.77 34.97
C GLU A 341 -49.88 7.82 36.42
N ARG A 342 -49.03 8.25 37.36
CA ARG A 342 -49.44 8.42 38.77
C ARG A 342 -50.56 9.45 38.91
N VAL A 343 -50.41 10.63 38.29
CA VAL A 343 -51.43 11.69 38.35
C VAL A 343 -52.76 11.21 37.75
N LEU A 344 -52.73 10.53 36.60
CA LEU A 344 -53.95 9.99 35.99
C LEU A 344 -54.63 8.94 36.88
N ARG A 345 -53.83 8.08 37.54
CA ARG A 345 -54.36 7.07 38.46
C ARG A 345 -54.97 7.71 39.70
N GLU A 346 -54.28 8.66 40.32
CA GLU A 346 -54.79 9.40 41.49
C GLU A 346 -56.08 10.17 41.14
N GLN A 347 -56.16 10.78 39.96
CA GLN A 347 -57.39 11.43 39.48
C GLN A 347 -58.53 10.43 39.27
N GLY A 348 -58.25 9.26 38.69
CA GLY A 348 -59.24 8.20 38.51
C GLY A 348 -59.77 7.67 39.85
N ASP A 349 -58.87 7.41 40.80
CA ASP A 349 -59.21 6.92 42.13
C ASP A 349 -59.99 7.98 42.93
N LEU A 350 -59.59 9.25 42.84
CA LEU A 350 -60.32 10.35 43.48
C LEU A 350 -61.73 10.52 42.89
N ASN A 351 -61.87 10.51 41.55
CA ASN A 351 -63.18 10.60 40.91
C ASN A 351 -64.10 9.44 41.33
N ARG A 352 -63.55 8.23 41.42
CA ARG A 352 -64.29 7.07 41.91
C ARG A 352 -64.71 7.25 43.36
N ALA A 353 -63.81 7.67 44.25
CA ALA A 353 -64.14 7.93 45.64
C ALA A 353 -65.21 9.01 45.79
N LEU A 354 -65.12 10.11 45.03
CA LEU A 354 -66.13 11.18 45.03
C LEU A 354 -67.51 10.69 44.57
N PHE A 355 -67.58 9.80 43.58
CA PHE A 355 -68.85 9.19 43.15
C PHE A 355 -69.40 8.26 44.24
N GLU A 356 -68.59 7.30 44.70
CA GLU A 356 -68.98 6.24 45.63
C GLU A 356 -69.37 6.77 47.02
N ASP A 357 -68.61 7.70 47.57
CA ASP A 357 -68.80 8.24 48.93
C ASP A 357 -69.65 9.52 48.97
N SER A 358 -70.24 9.92 47.84
CA SER A 358 -71.18 11.04 47.80
C SER A 358 -72.43 10.72 48.66
N PRO A 359 -72.86 11.63 49.57
CA PRO A 359 -74.00 11.39 50.45
C PRO A 359 -75.36 11.52 49.75
N ILE A 360 -75.38 11.88 48.47
CA ILE A 360 -76.58 11.94 47.64
C ILE A 360 -76.62 10.77 46.66
N SER A 361 -77.82 10.27 46.37
CA SER A 361 -78.05 9.19 45.40
C SER A 361 -77.61 9.64 43.99
N LEU A 362 -76.53 9.06 43.46
CA LEU A 362 -76.00 9.32 42.12
C LEU A 362 -76.09 8.07 41.24
N TRP A 363 -76.71 8.25 40.07
CA TRP A 363 -76.92 7.21 39.07
C TRP A 363 -76.22 7.63 37.78
N LEU A 364 -75.41 6.73 37.25
CA LEU A 364 -74.80 6.88 35.93
C LEU A 364 -75.66 6.09 34.95
N GLU A 365 -76.31 6.80 34.04
CA GLU A 365 -77.31 6.23 33.13
C GLU A 365 -76.92 6.49 31.67
N ASP A 366 -77.05 5.47 30.82
CA ASP A 366 -76.88 5.59 29.39
C ASP A 366 -78.24 5.80 28.70
N PHE A 367 -78.46 7.02 28.20
CA PHE A 367 -79.64 7.42 27.43
C PHE A 367 -79.46 7.28 25.91
N SER A 368 -78.36 6.68 25.44
CA SER A 368 -78.04 6.61 24.00
C SER A 368 -79.14 5.93 23.19
N ALA A 369 -79.77 4.87 23.72
CA ALA A 369 -80.88 4.17 23.07
C ALA A 369 -82.16 5.02 23.01
N VAL A 370 -82.49 5.73 24.09
CA VAL A 370 -83.63 6.68 24.14
C VAL A 370 -83.45 7.80 23.12
N LYS A 371 -82.23 8.36 23.04
CA LYS A 371 -81.89 9.39 22.05
C LYS A 371 -82.08 8.90 20.62
N SER A 372 -81.79 7.64 20.34
CA SER A 372 -82.06 7.03 19.02
C SER A 372 -83.57 6.93 18.76
N LYS A 373 -84.35 6.44 19.73
CA LYS A 373 -85.81 6.32 19.61
C LYS A 373 -86.50 7.66 19.37
N ILE A 374 -86.10 8.71 20.08
CA ILE A 374 -86.62 10.08 19.88
C ILE A 374 -86.27 10.59 18.48
N ARG A 375 -85.05 10.28 17.98
CA ARG A 375 -84.65 10.65 16.62
C ARG A 375 -85.55 9.99 15.58
N ASP A 376 -85.90 8.72 15.76
CA ASP A 376 -86.78 7.99 14.86
C ASP A 376 -88.20 8.58 14.86
N LEU A 377 -88.72 9.00 16.01
CA LEU A 377 -90.02 9.68 16.12
C LEU A 377 -90.02 11.04 15.41
N LYS A 378 -88.93 11.81 15.54
CA LYS A 378 -88.76 13.06 14.77
C LYS A 378 -88.79 12.81 13.27
N GLN A 379 -88.13 11.76 12.80
CA GLN A 379 -88.11 11.40 11.38
C GLN A 379 -89.49 10.94 10.86
N ARG A 380 -90.34 10.39 11.73
CA ARG A 380 -91.72 10.01 11.42
C ARG A 380 -92.71 11.19 11.45
N GLY A 381 -92.22 12.41 11.67
CA GLY A 381 -93.02 13.63 11.58
C GLY A 381 -93.59 14.14 12.90
N VAL A 382 -93.22 13.56 14.05
CA VAL A 382 -93.62 14.06 15.37
C VAL A 382 -92.85 15.35 15.67
N GLN A 383 -93.56 16.48 15.75
CA GLN A 383 -92.98 17.80 16.03
C GLN A 383 -93.31 18.31 17.43
N ASP A 384 -94.50 17.96 17.94
CA ASP A 384 -94.94 18.26 19.31
C ASP A 384 -94.84 17.00 20.17
N PHE A 385 -93.73 16.87 20.88
CA PHE A 385 -93.46 15.73 21.75
C PHE A 385 -94.27 15.75 23.05
N GLU A 386 -94.71 16.93 23.51
CA GLU A 386 -95.47 17.06 24.74
C GLU A 386 -96.88 16.50 24.55
N THR A 387 -97.56 16.94 23.48
CA THR A 387 -98.85 16.37 23.08
C THR A 387 -98.71 14.89 22.70
N TYR A 388 -97.69 14.54 21.91
CA TYR A 388 -97.48 13.16 21.47
C TYR A 388 -97.25 12.18 22.62
N PHE A 389 -96.43 12.53 23.63
CA PHE A 389 -96.22 11.65 24.78
C PHE A 389 -97.42 11.60 25.72
N THR A 390 -98.25 12.63 25.73
CA THR A 390 -99.52 12.65 26.49
C THR A 390 -100.55 11.71 25.87
N GLU A 391 -100.65 11.68 24.54
CA GLU A 391 -101.54 10.80 23.79
C GLU A 391 -100.98 9.36 23.68
N HIS A 392 -99.66 9.21 23.69
CA HIS A 392 -98.94 7.92 23.57
C HIS A 392 -98.05 7.62 24.79
N PRO A 393 -98.63 7.43 25.98
CA PRO A 393 -97.87 7.14 27.20
C PRO A 393 -97.10 5.81 27.14
N GLU A 394 -97.46 4.90 26.22
CA GLU A 394 -96.73 3.67 25.92
C GLU A 394 -95.30 3.93 25.41
N VAL A 395 -95.09 5.01 24.66
CA VAL A 395 -93.77 5.35 24.10
C VAL A 395 -92.83 5.86 25.18
N VAL A 396 -93.36 6.61 26.16
CA VAL A 396 -92.59 7.04 27.34
C VAL A 396 -92.17 5.83 28.17
N ARG A 397 -93.07 4.84 28.31
CA ARG A 397 -92.79 3.57 29.00
C ARG A 397 -91.71 2.77 28.28
N GLU A 398 -91.77 2.70 26.96
CA GLU A 398 -90.75 2.05 26.13
C GLU A 398 -89.39 2.77 26.28
N CYS A 399 -89.37 4.11 26.23
CA CYS A 399 -88.16 4.90 26.45
C CYS A 399 -87.57 4.68 27.85
N ARG A 400 -88.40 4.58 28.90
CA ARG A 400 -87.94 4.27 30.26
C ARG A 400 -87.25 2.90 30.34
N GLY A 401 -87.77 1.89 29.62
CA GLY A 401 -87.14 0.57 29.51
C GLY A 401 -85.90 0.50 28.61
N LEU A 402 -85.56 1.60 27.91
CA LEU A 402 -84.35 1.71 27.08
C LEU A 402 -83.18 2.37 27.82
N VAL A 403 -83.42 3.04 28.96
CA VAL A 403 -82.35 3.60 29.79
C VAL A 403 -81.61 2.45 30.48
N THR A 404 -80.30 2.41 30.31
CA THR A 404 -79.44 1.40 30.96
C THR A 404 -78.69 2.05 32.11
N ILE A 405 -78.78 1.46 33.29
CA ILE A 405 -78.01 1.90 34.44
C ILE A 405 -76.59 1.36 34.26
N VAL A 406 -75.64 2.27 34.13
CA VAL A 406 -74.22 1.96 33.93
C VAL A 406 -73.54 1.76 35.28
N ASP A 407 -73.87 2.61 36.25
CA ASP A 407 -73.34 2.50 37.61
C ASP A 407 -74.21 3.25 38.63
N VAL A 408 -74.16 2.85 39.90
CA VAL A 408 -74.83 3.56 41.01
C VAL A 408 -73.88 3.64 42.20
N ASN A 409 -73.92 4.77 42.91
CA ASN A 409 -73.09 4.94 44.09
C ASN A 409 -73.67 4.26 45.34
N ARG A 410 -72.89 4.19 46.42
CA ARG A 410 -73.31 3.56 47.69
C ARG A 410 -74.61 4.15 48.23
N ALA A 411 -74.76 5.47 48.25
CA ALA A 411 -75.97 6.13 48.75
C ALA A 411 -77.23 5.74 47.96
N SER A 412 -77.13 5.47 46.65
CA SER A 412 -78.25 4.98 45.83
C SER A 412 -78.70 3.58 46.21
N SER A 413 -77.73 2.70 46.51
CA SER A 413 -78.02 1.34 46.97
C SER A 413 -78.67 1.35 48.35
N GLU A 414 -78.14 2.16 49.28
CA GLU A 414 -78.72 2.34 50.62
C GLU A 414 -80.14 2.92 50.60
N LEU A 415 -80.39 3.91 49.73
CA LEU A 415 -81.70 4.56 49.61
C LEU A 415 -82.75 3.65 48.98
N SER A 416 -82.38 2.89 47.94
CA SER A 416 -83.31 2.01 47.23
C SER A 416 -83.60 0.71 47.96
N GLY A 417 -82.71 0.29 48.87
CA GLY A 417 -82.79 -0.99 49.58
C GLY A 417 -82.35 -2.20 48.74
N TYR A 418 -81.87 -1.98 47.52
CA TYR A 418 -81.33 -3.01 46.62
C TYR A 418 -79.80 -2.94 46.56
N SER A 419 -79.15 -4.07 46.29
CA SER A 419 -77.70 -4.09 46.04
C SER A 419 -77.36 -3.38 44.72
N ARG A 420 -76.12 -2.93 44.57
CA ARG A 420 -75.62 -2.33 43.33
C ARG A 420 -75.85 -3.27 42.14
N GLU A 421 -75.53 -4.55 42.31
CA GLU A 421 -75.70 -5.57 41.28
C GLU A 421 -77.18 -5.73 40.88
N GLU A 422 -78.08 -5.76 41.87
CA GLU A 422 -79.52 -5.83 41.63
C GLU A 422 -80.05 -4.61 40.88
N LEU A 423 -79.53 -3.40 41.19
CA LEU A 423 -79.89 -2.17 40.49
C LEU A 423 -79.37 -2.14 39.05
N LEU A 424 -78.19 -2.71 38.78
CA LEU A 424 -77.61 -2.77 37.43
C LEU A 424 -78.30 -3.80 36.53
N GLU A 425 -78.84 -4.87 37.10
CA GLU A 425 -79.61 -5.89 36.36
C GLU A 425 -81.06 -5.43 36.08
N LYS A 426 -81.55 -4.48 36.87
CA LYS A 426 -82.88 -3.88 36.68
C LYS A 426 -82.84 -2.83 35.57
N ARG A 427 -83.88 -2.84 34.73
CA ARG A 427 -84.20 -1.69 33.88
C ARG A 427 -85.01 -0.69 34.69
N LEU A 428 -84.94 0.60 34.32
CA LEU A 428 -85.58 1.69 35.08
C LEU A 428 -87.10 1.53 35.25
N ASP A 429 -87.73 0.65 34.48
CA ASP A 429 -89.14 0.29 34.55
C ASP A 429 -89.50 -0.66 35.72
N SER A 430 -88.49 -1.26 36.37
CA SER A 430 -88.63 -2.31 37.41
C SER A 430 -88.11 -1.91 38.81
N ILE A 431 -87.78 -0.63 38.95
CA ILE A 431 -87.41 0.09 40.19
C ILE A 431 -88.46 1.18 40.39
#